data_AF-A0A5B8IDE8-F1
#
_entry.id   AF-A0A5B8IDE8-F1
#
_cell.length_a   1.000
_cell.length_b   1.000
_cell.length_c   1.000
_cell.angle_alpha   90.00
_cell.angle_beta   90.00
_cell.angle_gamma   90.00
#
_symmetry.space_group_name_H-M   'P 1'
#
loop_
_entity.id
_entity.type
_entity.pdbx_description
1 polymer ?
#
loop_
_entity_poly.entity_id
_entity_poly.type
_entity_poly.pdbx_seq_one_letter_code
_entity_poly.pdbx_strand_id
1 'polypeptide(L)'
;KPPFIIHDMETFQLAERTLAVHMVKGDYAEPESVPQAGGVVPAVGCGELQQREAEARLFHCCQSTSVETVTELTEFAKAVPGFQSLDLNDQVTLLKYGVYEALFTLLASCMNKDGLLVARGGGFITREFLKSLRRPFSDMMEPKFQFATRFNSLELDDTDLALFVATIICCGDRPGLVNMPLVEQLQESIVQALRLHLLANHPDDT
;
A
#
# COMPACT_ATOMS: atom_id res chain seq x y z
N LYS A 1 16.71 8.96 -11.65
CA LYS A 1 16.04 10.27 -11.85
C LYS A 1 15.27 10.56 -10.56
N PRO A 2 15.29 11.79 -10.01
CA PRO A 2 14.48 12.09 -8.83
C PRO A 2 12.97 11.92 -9.12
N PRO A 3 12.16 11.58 -8.10
CA PRO A 3 10.71 11.44 -8.26
C PRO A 3 10.06 12.78 -8.60
N PHE A 4 8.97 12.75 -9.36
CA PHE A 4 8.12 13.91 -9.59
C PHE A 4 7.33 14.23 -8.31
N ILE A 5 7.45 15.46 -7.80
CA ILE A 5 6.81 15.86 -6.53
C ILE A 5 5.35 16.27 -6.77
N ILE A 6 4.44 15.67 -6.02
CA ILE A 6 3.00 15.92 -6.03
C ILE A 6 2.63 16.57 -4.71
N HIS A 7 2.35 17.87 -4.73
CA HIS A 7 2.08 18.66 -3.51
C HIS A 7 0.78 19.49 -3.59
N ASP A 8 0.09 19.44 -4.72
CA ASP A 8 -1.20 20.09 -4.95
C ASP A 8 -1.96 19.39 -6.09
N MET A 9 -3.15 19.92 -6.43
CA MET A 9 -3.99 19.32 -7.46
C MET A 9 -3.42 19.48 -8.88
N GLU A 10 -2.67 20.56 -9.14
CA GLU A 10 -2.07 20.82 -10.46
C GLU A 10 -0.95 19.82 -10.75
N THR A 11 -0.06 19.64 -9.77
CA THR A 11 1.02 18.65 -9.83
C THR A 11 0.47 17.23 -9.87
N PHE A 12 -0.62 16.92 -9.16
CA PHE A 12 -1.29 15.62 -9.26
C PHE A 12 -1.79 15.35 -10.69
N GLN A 13 -2.50 16.30 -11.31
CA GLN A 13 -3.00 16.13 -12.69
C GLN A 13 -1.88 16.06 -13.74
N LEU A 14 -0.72 16.67 -13.47
CA LEU A 14 0.47 16.51 -14.31
C LEU A 14 1.11 15.13 -14.13
N ALA A 15 1.19 14.64 -12.88
CA ALA A 15 1.64 13.29 -12.57
C ALA A 15 0.74 12.24 -13.22
N GLU A 16 -0.58 12.39 -13.17
CA GLU A 16 -1.52 11.48 -13.85
C GLU A 16 -1.17 11.35 -15.34
N ARG A 17 -0.93 12.47 -16.04
CA ARG A 17 -0.60 12.44 -17.48
C ARG A 17 0.78 11.87 -17.81
N THR A 18 1.75 12.01 -16.90
CA THR A 18 3.16 11.68 -17.14
C THR A 18 3.57 10.32 -16.58
N LEU A 19 2.89 9.87 -15.52
CA LEU A 19 3.13 8.61 -14.82
C LEU A 19 2.01 7.58 -15.08
N ALA A 20 0.98 7.91 -15.88
CA ALA A 20 -0.17 7.04 -16.21
C ALA A 20 0.22 5.59 -16.55
N VAL A 21 1.32 5.39 -17.28
CA VAL A 21 1.82 4.05 -17.67
C VAL A 21 2.12 3.15 -16.46
N HIS A 22 2.34 3.73 -15.28
CA HIS A 22 2.63 3.04 -14.02
C HIS A 22 1.56 3.23 -12.95
N MET A 23 0.52 4.06 -13.18
CA MET A 23 -0.46 4.38 -12.15
C MET A 23 -1.81 3.67 -12.35
N VAL A 24 -2.26 3.40 -13.58
CA VAL A 24 -3.54 2.70 -13.83
C VAL A 24 -3.50 2.08 -15.24
N LYS A 25 -3.50 0.76 -15.36
CA LYS A 25 -3.99 0.07 -16.57
C LYS A 25 -5.46 -0.29 -16.34
N GLY A 26 -6.30 0.73 -16.35
CA GLY A 26 -7.74 0.64 -16.18
C GLY A 26 -8.38 1.38 -17.34
N ASP A 27 -9.15 0.65 -18.14
CA ASP A 27 -9.90 1.18 -19.27
C ASP A 27 -10.92 2.20 -18.78
N TYR A 28 -10.52 3.47 -18.73
CA TYR A 28 -11.45 4.57 -18.76
C TYR A 28 -11.72 4.88 -20.23
N ALA A 29 -12.89 4.44 -20.71
CA ALA A 29 -13.44 4.95 -21.95
C ALA A 29 -13.52 6.48 -21.85
N GLU A 30 -12.92 7.15 -22.83
CA GLU A 30 -13.04 8.59 -23.06
C GLU A 30 -14.52 9.01 -22.93
N PRO A 31 -14.85 10.09 -22.19
CA PRO A 31 -16.20 10.63 -22.25
C PRO A 31 -16.39 11.26 -23.64
N GLU A 32 -17.33 10.72 -24.41
CA GLU A 32 -17.77 11.32 -25.67
C GLU A 32 -18.11 12.81 -25.46
N SER A 33 -17.57 13.64 -26.34
CA SER A 33 -17.82 15.07 -26.41
C SER A 33 -19.31 15.37 -26.56
N VAL A 34 -19.94 15.90 -25.51
CA VAL A 34 -21.33 16.40 -25.57
C VAL A 34 -21.36 17.76 -26.29
N PRO A 35 -22.29 18.01 -27.22
CA PRO A 35 -22.37 19.31 -27.91
C PRO A 35 -22.81 20.42 -26.96
N GLN A 36 -22.14 21.57 -27.05
CA GLN A 36 -22.45 22.77 -26.28
C GLN A 36 -23.84 23.33 -26.62
N ALA A 37 -24.74 23.36 -25.64
CA ALA A 37 -25.90 24.24 -25.63
C ALA A 37 -25.75 25.25 -24.50
N GLY A 38 -25.76 26.53 -24.86
CA GLY A 38 -25.45 27.65 -23.97
C GLY A 38 -26.37 27.76 -22.76
N GLY A 39 -25.76 27.82 -21.58
CA GLY A 39 -26.36 28.22 -20.32
C GLY A 39 -25.26 28.67 -19.38
N VAL A 40 -25.34 29.90 -18.88
CA VAL A 40 -24.35 30.47 -17.95
C VAL A 40 -24.49 29.75 -16.61
N VAL A 41 -23.63 28.76 -16.37
CA VAL A 41 -23.51 28.07 -15.08
C VAL A 41 -22.64 28.91 -14.14
N PRO A 42 -22.96 29.07 -12.84
CA PRO A 42 -22.10 29.80 -11.92
C PRO A 42 -20.74 29.09 -11.81
N ALA A 43 -19.65 29.82 -12.08
CA ALA A 43 -18.27 29.29 -12.09
C ALA A 43 -17.80 28.65 -10.77
N VAL A 44 -18.54 28.84 -9.68
CA VAL A 44 -18.23 28.31 -8.34
C VAL A 44 -18.44 26.79 -8.26
N GLY A 45 -19.34 26.20 -9.07
CA GLY A 45 -19.61 24.75 -9.03
C GLY A 45 -18.63 23.89 -9.86
N CYS A 46 -17.89 24.49 -10.79
CA CYS A 46 -17.04 23.74 -11.72
C CYS A 46 -15.73 23.25 -11.06
N GLY A 47 -15.12 24.10 -10.22
CA GLY A 47 -13.88 23.75 -9.51
C GLY A 47 -14.06 22.66 -8.45
N GLU A 48 -15.14 22.72 -7.66
CA GLU A 48 -15.42 21.72 -6.62
C GLU A 48 -15.71 20.33 -7.19
N LEU A 49 -16.45 20.25 -8.31
CA LEU A 49 -16.71 18.99 -9.02
C LEU A 49 -15.42 18.39 -9.56
N GLN A 50 -14.57 19.20 -10.20
CA GLN A 50 -13.30 18.75 -10.78
C GLN A 50 -12.31 18.28 -9.70
N GLN A 51 -12.29 18.95 -8.53
CA GLN A 51 -11.51 18.53 -7.39
C GLN A 51 -12.02 17.20 -6.80
N ARG A 52 -13.35 17.03 -6.72
CA ARG A 52 -13.97 15.79 -6.25
C ARG A 52 -13.61 14.60 -7.16
N GLU A 53 -13.63 14.81 -8.47
CA GLU A 53 -13.22 13.83 -9.46
C GLU A 53 -11.73 13.47 -9.34
N ALA A 54 -10.86 14.45 -9.14
CA ALA A 54 -9.42 14.20 -9.02
C ALA A 54 -9.06 13.40 -7.77
N GLU A 55 -9.66 13.73 -6.63
CA GLU A 55 -9.51 12.93 -5.40
C GLU A 55 -10.08 11.51 -5.55
N ALA A 56 -11.16 11.33 -6.31
CA ALA A 56 -11.68 10.01 -6.63
C ALA A 56 -10.70 9.21 -7.50
N ARG A 57 -10.00 9.85 -8.44
CA ARG A 57 -8.93 9.21 -9.23
C ARG A 57 -7.71 8.86 -8.39
N LEU A 58 -7.30 9.72 -7.45
CA LEU A 58 -6.25 9.39 -6.49
C LEU A 58 -6.63 8.13 -5.69
N PHE A 59 -7.87 8.05 -5.20
CA PHE A 59 -8.36 6.87 -4.50
C PHE A 59 -8.37 5.62 -5.38
N HIS A 60 -8.81 5.75 -6.62
CA HIS A 60 -8.75 4.66 -7.59
C HIS A 60 -7.31 4.18 -7.80
N CYS A 61 -6.34 5.09 -7.95
CA CYS A 61 -4.93 4.73 -8.06
C CYS A 61 -4.45 3.94 -6.83
N CYS A 62 -4.75 4.44 -5.61
CA CYS A 62 -4.40 3.74 -4.37
C CYS A 62 -5.02 2.33 -4.30
N GLN A 63 -6.29 2.20 -4.72
CA GLN A 63 -6.98 0.91 -4.77
C GLN A 63 -6.33 -0.03 -5.80
N SER A 64 -6.04 0.44 -7.01
CA SER A 64 -5.38 -0.36 -8.04
C SER A 64 -4.01 -0.86 -7.57
N THR A 65 -3.18 0.03 -7.01
CA THR A 65 -1.89 -0.37 -6.43
C THR A 65 -2.08 -1.39 -5.30
N SER A 66 -3.08 -1.23 -4.46
CA SER A 66 -3.34 -2.18 -3.36
C SER A 66 -3.70 -3.58 -3.89
N VAL A 67 -4.50 -3.67 -4.97
CA VAL A 67 -4.84 -4.94 -5.62
C VAL A 67 -3.61 -5.62 -6.23
N GLU A 68 -2.73 -4.84 -6.87
CA GLU A 68 -1.45 -5.34 -7.38
C GLU A 68 -0.58 -5.88 -6.23
N THR A 69 -0.41 -5.11 -5.15
CA THR A 69 0.37 -5.54 -3.97
C THR A 69 -0.23 -6.76 -3.29
N VAL A 70 -1.56 -6.89 -3.19
CA VAL A 70 -2.21 -8.10 -2.68
C VAL A 70 -1.88 -9.33 -3.54
N THR A 71 -1.81 -9.14 -4.86
CA THR A 71 -1.42 -10.21 -5.80
C THR A 71 0.04 -10.59 -5.59
N GLU A 72 0.94 -9.62 -5.49
CA GLU A 72 2.36 -9.85 -5.21
C GLU A 72 2.59 -10.52 -3.85
N LEU A 73 1.87 -10.11 -2.80
CA LEU A 73 1.90 -10.74 -1.48
C LEU A 73 1.37 -12.17 -1.49
N THR A 74 0.41 -12.47 -2.35
CA THR A 74 -0.09 -13.84 -2.53
C THR A 74 0.98 -14.74 -3.16
N GLU A 75 1.69 -14.25 -4.16
CA GLU A 75 2.81 -14.99 -4.77
C GLU A 75 3.99 -15.11 -3.80
N PHE A 76 4.28 -14.07 -3.02
CA PHE A 76 5.26 -14.13 -1.94
C PHE A 76 4.90 -15.20 -0.91
N ALA A 77 3.65 -15.24 -0.44
CA ALA A 77 3.20 -16.25 0.53
C ALA A 77 3.39 -17.68 0.00
N LYS A 78 3.08 -17.92 -1.27
CA LYS A 78 3.33 -19.23 -1.90
C LYS A 78 4.82 -19.61 -1.94
N ALA A 79 5.71 -18.63 -2.02
CA ALA A 79 7.14 -18.86 -2.00
C ALA A 79 7.69 -19.16 -0.58
N VAL A 80 6.94 -18.88 0.48
CA VAL A 80 7.32 -19.21 1.86
C VAL A 80 7.37 -20.74 2.03
N PRO A 81 8.51 -21.31 2.47
CA PRO A 81 8.63 -22.75 2.68
C PRO A 81 7.55 -23.30 3.61
N GLY A 82 6.82 -24.32 3.16
CA GLY A 82 5.74 -24.95 3.94
C GLY A 82 4.34 -24.34 3.76
N PHE A 83 4.23 -23.10 3.26
CA PHE A 83 2.91 -22.45 3.10
C PHE A 83 1.99 -23.18 2.12
N GLN A 84 2.51 -23.57 0.95
CA GLN A 84 1.73 -24.32 -0.06
C GLN A 84 1.33 -25.74 0.40
N SER A 85 1.93 -26.25 1.48
CA SER A 85 1.59 -27.55 2.06
C SER A 85 0.41 -27.48 3.04
N LEU A 86 -0.05 -26.28 3.40
CA LEU A 86 -1.24 -26.07 4.23
C LEU A 86 -2.53 -26.37 3.45
N ASP A 87 -3.63 -26.57 4.18
CA ASP A 87 -4.97 -26.66 3.57
C ASP A 87 -5.28 -25.38 2.77
N LEU A 88 -5.97 -25.53 1.63
CA LEU A 88 -6.28 -24.39 0.77
C LEU A 88 -7.16 -23.34 1.50
N ASN A 89 -8.06 -23.78 2.38
CA ASN A 89 -8.88 -22.86 3.18
C ASN A 89 -8.03 -22.10 4.20
N ASP A 90 -7.01 -22.75 4.76
CA ASP A 90 -6.05 -22.09 5.66
C ASP A 90 -5.21 -21.07 4.91
N GLN A 91 -4.68 -21.42 3.72
CA GLN A 91 -3.95 -20.45 2.88
C GLN A 91 -4.79 -19.20 2.56
N VAL A 92 -6.06 -19.40 2.18
CA VAL A 92 -7.01 -18.30 1.93
C VAL A 92 -7.31 -17.50 3.20
N THR A 93 -7.48 -18.17 4.34
CA THR A 93 -7.76 -17.52 5.63
C THR A 93 -6.58 -16.67 6.08
N LEU A 94 -5.36 -17.19 5.99
CA LEU A 94 -4.14 -16.48 6.32
C LEU A 94 -3.98 -15.20 5.48
N LEU A 95 -4.14 -15.30 4.17
CA LEU A 95 -4.08 -14.13 3.27
C LEU A 95 -5.22 -13.14 3.56
N LYS A 96 -6.45 -13.63 3.75
CA LYS A 96 -7.63 -12.79 4.05
C LYS A 96 -7.41 -11.89 5.28
N TYR A 97 -6.78 -12.41 6.32
CA TYR A 97 -6.56 -11.65 7.56
C TYR A 97 -5.19 -10.94 7.60
N GLY A 98 -4.15 -11.46 6.96
CA GLY A 98 -2.79 -10.92 7.05
C GLY A 98 -2.40 -9.92 5.96
N VAL A 99 -3.07 -9.91 4.81
CA VAL A 99 -2.57 -9.15 3.64
C VAL A 99 -2.51 -7.64 3.86
N TYR A 100 -3.45 -7.05 4.59
CA TYR A 100 -3.41 -5.61 4.85
C TYR A 100 -2.38 -5.22 5.92
N GLU A 101 -2.11 -6.10 6.89
CA GLU A 101 -1.02 -5.90 7.85
C GLU A 101 0.33 -5.92 7.12
N ALA A 102 0.53 -6.87 6.21
CA ALA A 102 1.70 -6.95 5.34
C ALA A 102 1.79 -5.74 4.38
N LEU A 103 0.68 -5.34 3.76
CA LEU A 103 0.63 -4.18 2.87
C LEU A 103 1.04 -2.90 3.60
N PHE A 104 0.53 -2.65 4.81
CA PHE A 104 0.91 -1.44 5.56
C PHE A 104 2.35 -1.49 6.08
N THR A 105 2.88 -2.68 6.35
CA THR A 105 4.30 -2.88 6.65
C THR A 105 5.16 -2.47 5.46
N LEU A 106 4.84 -2.95 4.26
CA LEU A 106 5.54 -2.57 3.02
C LEU A 106 5.30 -1.11 2.64
N LEU A 107 4.13 -0.55 2.95
CA LEU A 107 3.85 0.86 2.72
C LEU A 107 4.78 1.75 3.53
N ALA A 108 5.19 1.33 4.73
CA ALA A 108 6.09 2.09 5.58
C ALA A 108 7.45 2.32 4.91
N SER A 109 8.01 1.33 4.18
CA SER A 109 9.29 1.50 3.47
C SER A 109 9.21 2.49 2.30
N CYS A 110 8.01 2.75 1.79
CA CYS A 110 7.75 3.78 0.79
C CYS A 110 7.51 5.18 1.39
N MET A 111 7.48 5.32 2.72
CA MET A 111 7.13 6.56 3.41
C MET A 111 8.31 7.17 4.16
N ASN A 112 8.31 8.49 4.24
CA ASN A 112 9.10 9.24 5.22
C ASN A 112 8.20 10.27 5.92
N LYS A 113 8.79 11.10 6.79
CA LYS A 113 8.05 12.12 7.55
C LYS A 113 7.31 13.13 6.65
N ASP A 114 7.81 13.34 5.43
CA ASP A 114 7.40 14.38 4.49
C ASP A 114 6.44 13.87 3.39
N GLY A 115 6.35 12.56 3.16
CA GLY A 115 5.49 12.01 2.10
C GLY A 115 5.71 10.54 1.75
N LEU A 116 5.09 10.13 0.65
CA LEU A 116 4.97 8.76 0.17
C LEU A 116 5.48 8.65 -1.27
N LEU A 117 6.35 7.68 -1.54
CA LEU A 117 6.73 7.29 -2.89
C LEU A 117 5.61 6.52 -3.60
N VAL A 118 5.38 6.84 -4.86
CA VAL A 118 4.36 6.23 -5.72
C VAL A 118 4.92 5.93 -7.11
N ALA A 119 4.16 5.18 -7.92
CA ALA A 119 4.53 4.85 -9.30
C ALA A 119 5.95 4.25 -9.42
N ARG A 120 6.26 3.27 -8.56
CA ARG A 120 7.57 2.59 -8.47
C ARG A 120 8.75 3.56 -8.28
N GLY A 121 8.55 4.57 -7.43
CA GLY A 121 9.53 5.62 -7.14
C GLY A 121 9.60 6.73 -8.19
N GLY A 122 8.71 6.72 -9.19
CA GLY A 122 8.59 7.78 -10.19
C GLY A 122 7.93 9.06 -9.67
N GLY A 123 7.14 8.96 -8.59
CA GLY A 123 6.46 10.10 -7.97
C GLY A 123 6.62 10.12 -6.45
N PHE A 124 6.44 11.29 -5.85
CA PHE A 124 6.45 11.49 -4.41
C PHE A 124 5.30 12.41 -4.01
N ILE A 125 4.32 11.88 -3.29
CA ILE A 125 3.17 12.63 -2.80
C ILE A 125 3.48 13.16 -1.41
N THR A 126 3.39 14.49 -1.22
CA THR A 126 3.67 15.08 0.08
C THR A 126 2.58 14.74 1.10
N ARG A 127 2.98 14.55 2.35
CA ARG A 127 2.08 14.30 3.47
C ARG A 127 1.12 15.47 3.69
N GLU A 128 1.60 16.69 3.54
CA GLU A 128 0.76 17.89 3.67
C GLU A 128 -0.30 17.97 2.57
N PHE A 129 0.01 17.56 1.34
CA PHE A 129 -0.99 17.46 0.29
C PHE A 129 -2.05 16.40 0.64
N LEU A 130 -1.65 15.21 1.10
CA LEU A 130 -2.58 14.17 1.53
C LEU A 130 -3.49 14.63 2.69
N LYS A 131 -2.96 15.44 3.63
CA LYS A 131 -3.75 16.06 4.71
C LYS A 131 -4.71 17.14 4.21
N SER A 132 -4.37 17.83 3.13
CA SER A 132 -5.21 18.89 2.54
C SER A 132 -6.45 18.35 1.82
N LEU A 133 -6.49 17.05 1.50
CA LEU A 133 -7.62 16.40 0.84
C LEU A 133 -8.87 16.40 1.73
N ARG A 134 -10.05 16.37 1.10
CA ARG A 134 -11.30 16.29 1.87
C ARG A 134 -11.40 14.98 2.66
N ARG A 135 -12.19 15.02 3.74
CA ARG A 135 -12.58 13.79 4.45
C ARG A 135 -13.37 12.84 3.54
N PRO A 136 -13.19 11.52 3.69
CA PRO A 136 -12.39 10.84 4.73
C PRO A 136 -10.90 10.64 4.37
N PHE A 137 -10.43 11.18 3.24
CA PHE A 137 -9.11 10.82 2.69
C PHE A 137 -7.93 11.35 3.52
N SER A 138 -8.02 12.59 3.99
CA SER A 138 -7.03 13.18 4.88
C SER A 138 -6.86 12.38 6.18
N ASP A 139 -7.96 11.94 6.78
CA ASP A 139 -7.95 11.16 8.02
C ASP A 139 -7.45 9.72 7.80
N MET A 140 -7.59 9.19 6.59
CA MET A 140 -7.22 7.80 6.28
C MET A 140 -5.71 7.58 6.27
N MET A 141 -4.91 8.51 5.72
CA MET A 141 -3.47 8.33 5.52
C MET A 141 -2.62 8.68 6.74
N GLU A 142 -3.06 9.65 7.54
CA GLU A 142 -2.29 10.16 8.67
C GLU A 142 -1.88 9.06 9.69
N PRO A 143 -2.73 8.10 10.08
CA PRO A 143 -2.32 6.98 10.94
C PRO A 143 -1.22 6.10 10.31
N LYS A 144 -1.18 5.98 8.98
CA LYS A 144 -0.16 5.17 8.28
C LYS A 144 1.19 5.88 8.32
N PHE A 145 1.22 7.21 8.18
CA PHE A 145 2.45 7.98 8.41
C PHE A 145 2.96 7.88 9.84
N GLN A 146 2.06 7.88 10.83
CA GLN A 146 2.44 7.72 12.24
C GLN A 146 3.03 6.33 12.51
N PHE A 147 2.42 5.29 11.95
CA PHE A 147 2.98 3.93 11.98
C PHE A 147 4.35 3.88 11.29
N ALA A 148 4.44 4.35 10.04
CA ALA A 148 5.68 4.32 9.26
C ALA A 148 6.84 5.06 9.93
N THR A 149 6.56 6.21 10.57
CA THR A 149 7.60 6.97 11.30
C THR A 149 8.20 6.15 12.45
N ARG A 150 7.39 5.39 13.18
CA ARG A 150 7.86 4.53 14.28
C ARG A 150 8.46 3.22 13.79
N PHE A 151 7.91 2.68 12.72
CA PHE A 151 8.38 1.43 12.15
C PHE A 151 9.73 1.60 11.45
N ASN A 152 9.91 2.68 10.69
CA ASN A 152 11.17 2.99 10.00
C ASN A 152 12.30 3.40 10.96
N SER A 153 12.01 3.77 12.21
CA SER A 153 13.05 3.99 13.21
C SER A 153 13.66 2.69 13.74
N LEU A 154 13.14 1.53 13.34
CA LEU A 154 13.76 0.23 13.57
C LEU A 154 14.83 -0.09 12.52
N GLU A 155 14.99 0.77 11.49
CA GLU A 155 16.03 0.68 10.46
C GLU A 155 16.16 -0.70 9.79
N LEU A 156 15.03 -1.41 9.66
CA LEU A 156 14.94 -2.71 9.02
C LEU A 156 15.26 -2.63 7.53
N ASP A 157 16.05 -3.59 7.04
CA ASP A 157 16.34 -3.74 5.62
C ASP A 157 15.32 -4.68 4.93
N ASP A 158 15.46 -4.83 3.61
CA ASP A 158 14.54 -5.66 2.80
C ASP A 158 14.52 -7.13 3.24
N THR A 159 15.63 -7.65 3.79
CA THR A 159 15.72 -9.04 4.26
C THR A 159 15.02 -9.23 5.61
N ASP A 160 15.13 -8.27 6.51
CA ASP A 160 14.38 -8.25 7.76
C ASP A 160 12.87 -8.16 7.48
N LEU A 161 12.48 -7.27 6.57
CA LEU A 161 11.09 -7.06 6.17
C LEU A 161 10.49 -8.30 5.52
N ALA A 162 11.24 -9.03 4.69
CA ALA A 162 10.76 -10.26 4.08
C ALA A 162 10.39 -11.31 5.14
N LEU A 163 11.26 -11.51 6.14
CA LEU A 163 10.97 -12.44 7.24
C LEU A 163 9.81 -11.96 8.12
N PHE A 164 9.75 -10.66 8.42
CA PHE A 164 8.67 -10.07 9.20
C PHE A 164 7.30 -10.17 8.51
N VAL A 165 7.24 -9.90 7.20
CA VAL A 165 6.01 -10.07 6.39
C VAL A 165 5.60 -11.55 6.32
N ALA A 166 6.54 -12.48 6.20
CA ALA A 166 6.23 -13.91 6.26
C ALA A 166 5.63 -14.32 7.61
N THR A 167 6.14 -13.77 8.72
CA THR A 167 5.56 -13.97 10.07
C THR A 167 4.13 -13.44 10.17
N ILE A 168 3.84 -12.26 9.61
CA ILE A 168 2.50 -11.67 9.60
C ILE A 168 1.50 -12.56 8.84
N ILE A 169 1.90 -13.02 7.65
CA ILE A 169 1.04 -13.84 6.79
C ILE A 169 0.79 -15.20 7.45
N CYS A 170 1.82 -15.84 7.99
CA CYS A 170 1.74 -17.18 8.58
C CYS A 170 1.31 -17.17 10.06
N CYS A 171 0.44 -16.26 10.46
CA CYS A 171 0.02 -16.13 11.86
C CYS A 171 -1.02 -17.19 12.26
N GLY A 172 -0.74 -17.98 13.31
CA GLY A 172 -1.63 -19.03 13.83
C GLY A 172 -2.91 -18.52 14.50
N ASP A 173 -2.97 -17.23 14.84
CA ASP A 173 -4.10 -16.64 15.57
C ASP A 173 -5.28 -16.25 14.68
N ARG A 174 -5.26 -16.57 13.37
CA ARG A 174 -6.34 -16.18 12.46
C ARG A 174 -7.62 -16.98 12.76
N PRO A 175 -8.79 -16.31 12.84
CA PRO A 175 -10.04 -17.01 13.11
C PRO A 175 -10.46 -17.86 11.91
N GLY A 176 -10.91 -19.09 12.19
CA GLY A 176 -11.41 -20.01 11.17
C GLY A 176 -10.35 -20.91 10.53
N LEU A 177 -9.12 -20.94 11.06
CA LEU A 177 -8.12 -21.93 10.66
C LEU A 177 -8.60 -23.35 10.99
N VAL A 178 -8.44 -24.24 10.02
CA VAL A 178 -8.76 -25.67 10.08
C VAL A 178 -7.67 -26.41 10.84
N ASN A 179 -6.40 -26.15 10.53
CA ASN A 179 -5.26 -26.80 11.19
C ASN A 179 -4.31 -25.77 11.82
N MET A 180 -4.78 -25.12 12.89
CA MET A 180 -4.02 -24.14 13.68
C MET A 180 -2.63 -24.66 14.12
N PRO A 181 -2.46 -25.88 14.68
CA PRO A 181 -1.14 -26.35 15.12
C PRO A 181 -0.09 -26.40 14.01
N LEU A 182 -0.51 -26.75 12.78
CA LEU A 182 0.40 -26.78 11.63
C LEU A 182 0.84 -25.37 11.22
N VAL A 183 -0.08 -24.40 11.27
CA VAL A 183 0.23 -22.99 11.01
C VAL A 183 1.15 -22.42 12.08
N GLU A 184 0.90 -22.71 13.35
CA GLU A 184 1.76 -22.27 14.47
C GLU A 184 3.18 -22.83 14.34
N GLN A 185 3.33 -24.10 13.95
CA GLN A 185 4.63 -24.70 13.70
C GLN A 185 5.37 -24.01 12.54
N LEU A 186 4.65 -23.67 11.47
CA LEU A 186 5.20 -22.88 10.37
C LEU A 186 5.65 -21.50 10.87
N GLN A 187 4.78 -20.79 11.61
CA GLN A 187 5.07 -19.49 12.18
C GLN A 187 6.32 -19.51 13.06
N GLU A 188 6.43 -20.49 13.96
CA GLU A 188 7.54 -20.63 14.89
C GLU A 188 8.87 -20.79 14.15
N SER A 189 8.88 -21.56 13.06
CA SER A 189 10.08 -21.70 12.23
C SER A 189 10.53 -20.37 11.59
N ILE A 190 9.58 -19.55 11.13
CA ILE A 190 9.84 -18.24 10.53
C ILE A 190 10.29 -17.24 11.60
N VAL A 191 9.63 -17.22 12.77
CA VAL A 191 9.98 -16.35 13.90
C VAL A 191 11.39 -16.68 14.40
N GLN A 192 11.75 -17.96 14.47
CA GLN A 192 13.11 -18.36 14.83
C GLN A 192 14.15 -17.89 13.81
N ALA A 193 13.84 -17.99 12.51
CA ALA A 193 14.70 -17.46 11.45
C ALA A 193 14.85 -15.93 11.53
N LEU A 194 13.75 -15.20 11.72
CA LEU A 194 13.75 -13.74 11.92
C LEU A 194 14.60 -13.36 13.12
N ARG A 195 14.44 -14.03 14.26
CA ARG A 195 15.22 -13.76 15.47
C ARG A 195 16.72 -13.94 15.22
N LEU A 196 17.12 -15.06 14.62
CA LEU A 196 18.53 -15.31 14.32
C LEU A 196 19.10 -14.30 13.32
N HIS A 197 18.31 -13.92 12.32
CA HIS A 197 18.69 -12.93 11.31
C HIS A 197 18.87 -11.54 11.94
N LEU A 198 17.92 -11.08 12.74
CA LEU A 198 18.02 -9.79 13.44
C LEU A 198 19.22 -9.75 14.40
N LEU A 199 19.48 -10.81 15.15
CA LEU A 199 20.67 -10.90 16.02
C LEU A 199 22.00 -10.77 15.26
N ALA A 200 22.02 -11.22 14.00
CA ALA A 200 23.22 -11.15 13.15
C ALA A 200 23.33 -9.81 12.42
N ASN A 201 22.21 -9.24 11.97
CA ASN A 201 22.14 -8.05 11.13
C ASN A 201 22.10 -6.73 11.94
N HIS A 202 21.56 -6.78 13.16
CA HIS A 202 21.40 -5.64 14.08
C HIS A 202 22.02 -5.94 15.45
N PRO A 203 23.35 -6.15 15.55
CA PRO A 203 24.01 -6.57 16.79
C PRO A 203 24.00 -5.52 17.91
N ASP A 204 23.73 -4.25 17.58
CA ASP A 204 23.73 -3.13 18.52
C ASP A 204 22.34 -2.88 19.16
N ASP A 205 21.28 -3.54 18.67
CA ASP A 205 19.88 -3.35 19.09
C ASP A 205 19.35 -4.46 20.04
N THR A 206 20.24 -5.27 20.61
CA THR A 206 19.90 -6.35 21.57
C THR A 206 19.93 -5.95 23.04
#